data_AF-A0A7S1N6P9-F1
#
_entry.id   AF-A0A7S1N6P9-F1
#
_cell.length_a   1.000
_cell.length_b   1.000
_cell.length_c   1.000
_cell.angle_alpha   90.00
_cell.angle_beta   90.00
_cell.angle_gamma   90.00
#
_symmetry.space_group_name_H-M   'P 1'
#
loop_
_entity.id
_entity.type
_entity.pdbx_description
1 polymer ?
#
loop_
_entity_poly.entity_id
_entity_poly.type
_entity_poly.pdbx_seq_one_letter_code
_entity_poly.pdbx_strand_id
1 'polypeptide(L)'
;MVGADGAHSAVRQGLGIPLKGKTGIQHLINVHFTCPRLWELASTNPAMLYFVFNPEVVGVVVAHDLERGECVMQIPFFPPQQSEADFTPAVCEALVRAALTWGGEGPARE
;
A
#
# COMPACT_ATOMS: atom_id res chain seq x y z
N MET A 1 15.19 -21.94 24.24
CA MET A 1 15.35 -21.10 23.03
C MET A 1 13.97 -20.68 22.56
N VAL A 2 13.76 -19.41 22.20
CA VAL A 2 12.49 -18.90 21.65
C VAL A 2 12.74 -18.45 20.21
N GLY A 3 12.00 -18.98 19.24
CA GLY A 3 12.11 -18.61 17.83
C GLY A 3 11.20 -17.43 17.50
N ALA A 4 11.75 -16.22 17.50
CA ALA A 4 11.08 -14.96 17.14
C ALA A 4 11.77 -14.28 15.95
N ASP A 5 12.26 -15.08 15.00
CA ASP A 5 13.14 -14.73 13.88
C ASP A 5 12.39 -14.48 12.55
N GLY A 6 11.09 -14.19 12.64
CA GLY A 6 10.28 -13.72 11.51
C GLY A 6 9.77 -14.81 10.56
N ALA A 7 9.22 -14.38 9.42
CA ALA A 7 8.50 -15.25 8.47
C ALA A 7 9.35 -16.42 7.95
N HIS A 8 10.64 -16.18 7.73
CA HIS A 8 11.61 -17.19 7.25
C HIS A 8 12.39 -17.86 8.39
N SER A 9 11.80 -17.98 9.58
CA SER A 9 12.42 -18.57 10.78
C SER A 9 13.33 -19.76 10.50
N ALA A 10 14.62 -19.61 10.84
CA ALA A 10 15.63 -20.65 10.77
C ALA A 10 15.42 -21.69 11.87
N VAL A 11 14.93 -21.27 13.04
CA VAL A 11 14.58 -22.16 14.15
C VAL A 11 13.49 -23.14 13.71
N ARG A 12 12.41 -22.64 13.11
CA ARG A 12 11.31 -23.48 12.61
C ARG A 12 11.81 -24.48 11.55
N GLN A 13 12.61 -24.00 10.60
CA GLN A 13 13.16 -24.82 9.51
C GLN A 13 14.11 -25.90 10.03
N GLY A 14 15.00 -25.57 10.98
CA GLY A 14 15.92 -26.52 11.60
C GLY A 14 15.21 -27.61 12.41
N LEU A 15 14.02 -27.31 12.95
CA LEU A 15 13.16 -28.29 13.62
C LEU A 15 12.23 -29.05 12.66
N GLY A 16 12.29 -28.77 11.35
CA GLY A 16 11.49 -29.46 10.34
C GLY A 16 9.98 -29.20 10.45
N ILE A 17 9.56 -28.06 11.05
CA ILE A 17 8.14 -27.75 11.25
C ILE A 17 7.57 -27.09 9.98
N PRO A 18 6.64 -27.75 9.25
CA PRO A 18 6.08 -27.20 8.02
C PRO A 18 5.02 -26.13 8.29
N LEU A 19 4.98 -25.10 7.44
CA LEU A 19 3.84 -24.17 7.37
C LEU A 19 2.73 -24.79 6.51
N LYS A 20 1.48 -24.68 6.96
CA LYS A 20 0.29 -25.14 6.23
C LYS A 20 -0.42 -23.93 5.61
N GLY A 21 -0.75 -24.02 4.32
CA GLY A 21 -1.44 -22.97 3.58
C GLY A 21 -0.68 -22.54 2.32
N LYS A 22 -1.25 -21.58 1.60
CA LYS A 22 -0.62 -20.99 0.42
C LYS A 22 0.29 -19.83 0.86
N THR A 23 1.50 -19.78 0.32
CA THR A 23 2.38 -18.61 0.43
C THR A 23 1.99 -17.58 -0.63
N GLY A 24 2.33 -16.30 -0.40
CA GLY A 24 2.14 -15.24 -1.40
C GLY A 24 0.67 -15.03 -1.79
N ILE A 25 -0.24 -14.98 -0.81
CA ILE A 25 -1.67 -14.73 -1.07
C ILE A 25 -1.87 -13.39 -1.79
N GLN A 26 -1.03 -12.40 -1.45
CA GLN A 26 -1.01 -11.09 -2.07
C GLN A 26 0.42 -10.55 -2.09
N HIS A 27 0.74 -9.80 -3.14
CA HIS A 27 1.99 -9.07 -3.26
C HIS A 27 1.69 -7.56 -3.27
N LEU A 28 2.48 -6.79 -2.52
CA LEU A 28 2.26 -5.37 -2.28
C LEU A 28 3.57 -4.61 -2.45
N ILE A 29 3.52 -3.52 -3.22
CA ILE A 29 4.54 -2.48 -3.19
C ILE A 29 4.15 -1.46 -2.13
N ASN A 30 5.03 -1.23 -1.16
CA ASN A 30 4.84 -0.20 -0.13
C ASN A 30 5.66 1.03 -0.53
N VAL A 31 4.96 2.10 -0.91
CA VAL A 31 5.57 3.38 -1.27
C VAL A 31 5.44 4.32 -0.09
N HIS A 32 6.55 4.63 0.56
CA HIS A 32 6.60 5.65 1.62
C HIS A 32 6.80 7.03 1.01
N PHE A 33 5.98 8.01 1.39
CA PHE A 33 6.05 9.38 0.89
C PHE A 33 5.53 10.39 1.90
N THR A 34 5.87 11.66 1.66
CA THR A 34 5.36 12.80 2.43
C THR A 34 4.52 13.68 1.51
N CYS A 35 3.31 14.00 1.91
CA CYS A 35 2.41 14.90 1.19
C CYS A 35 1.63 15.77 2.19
N PRO A 36 2.12 16.98 2.52
CA PRO A 36 1.41 17.89 3.43
C PRO A 36 -0.01 18.21 2.98
N ARG A 37 -0.25 18.26 1.66
CA ARG A 37 -1.59 18.51 1.09
C ARG A 37 -2.58 17.37 1.38
N LEU A 38 -2.11 16.17 1.69
CA LEU A 38 -2.99 15.07 2.09
C LEU A 38 -3.70 15.36 3.41
N TRP A 39 -3.04 16.09 4.33
CA TRP A 39 -3.69 16.59 5.56
C TRP A 39 -4.94 17.40 5.22
N GLU A 40 -4.84 18.34 4.28
CA GLU A 40 -5.96 19.22 3.89
C GLU A 40 -7.15 18.42 3.34
N LEU A 41 -6.87 17.32 2.62
CA LEU A 41 -7.89 16.43 2.08
C LEU A 41 -8.51 15.54 3.16
N ALA A 42 -7.68 15.03 4.07
CA ALA A 42 -8.03 14.06 5.10
C ALA A 42 -8.60 14.70 6.38
N SER A 43 -8.31 15.97 6.66
CA SER A 43 -8.64 16.62 7.95
C SER A 43 -10.13 16.69 8.21
N THR A 44 -10.95 16.68 7.15
CA THR A 44 -12.42 16.66 7.25
C THR A 44 -12.98 15.29 7.64
N ASN A 45 -12.22 14.21 7.40
CA ASN A 45 -12.57 12.84 7.77
C ASN A 45 -11.27 12.02 8.03
N PRO A 46 -10.63 12.23 9.20
CA PRO A 46 -9.35 11.61 9.50
C PRO A 46 -9.51 10.10 9.75
N ALA A 47 -8.66 9.31 9.13
CA ALA A 47 -8.61 7.86 9.26
C ALA A 47 -7.16 7.37 9.14
N MET A 48 -6.88 6.21 9.74
CA MET A 48 -5.59 5.53 9.55
C MET A 48 -5.45 4.96 8.14
N LEU A 49 -6.56 4.51 7.54
CA LEU A 49 -6.57 3.84 6.24
C LEU A 49 -7.58 4.50 5.31
N TYR A 50 -7.13 4.83 4.11
CA TYR A 50 -7.97 5.28 3.00
C TYR A 50 -7.87 4.27 1.87
N PHE A 51 -8.97 3.58 1.59
CA PHE A 51 -9.06 2.67 0.45
C PHE A 51 -9.37 3.47 -0.81
N VAL A 52 -8.49 3.37 -1.81
CA VAL A 52 -8.60 4.10 -3.08
C VAL A 52 -8.95 3.10 -4.18
N PHE A 53 -10.05 3.37 -4.86
CA PHE A 53 -10.51 2.62 -6.02
C PHE A 53 -10.94 3.61 -7.10
N ASN A 54 -10.10 3.78 -8.12
CA ASN A 54 -10.43 4.59 -9.29
C ASN A 54 -9.88 3.91 -10.57
N PRO A 55 -10.20 4.40 -11.77
CA PRO A 55 -9.75 3.79 -13.02
C PRO A 55 -8.23 3.71 -13.21
N GLU A 56 -7.47 4.57 -12.52
CA GLU A 56 -6.02 4.66 -12.64
C GLU A 56 -5.30 3.82 -11.59
N VAL A 57 -5.86 3.68 -10.38
CA VAL A 57 -5.21 2.96 -9.29
C VAL A 57 -6.18 2.33 -8.30
N VAL A 58 -5.80 1.15 -7.82
CA VAL A 58 -6.35 0.48 -6.64
C VAL A 58 -5.24 0.41 -5.60
N GLY A 59 -5.52 0.85 -4.37
CA GLY A 59 -4.53 0.81 -3.30
C GLY A 59 -5.07 1.26 -1.95
N VAL A 60 -4.20 1.23 -0.95
CA VAL A 60 -4.52 1.71 0.40
C VAL A 60 -3.50 2.76 0.80
N VAL A 61 -3.96 3.95 1.17
CA VAL A 61 -3.10 4.96 1.80
C VAL A 61 -3.21 4.78 3.31
N VAL A 62 -2.07 4.51 3.95
CA VAL A 62 -1.90 4.37 5.39
C VAL A 62 -1.29 5.67 5.91
N ALA A 63 -2.04 6.41 6.72
CA ALA A 63 -1.58 7.65 7.30
C ALA A 63 -0.84 7.36 8.61
N HIS A 64 0.47 7.56 8.62
CA HIS A 64 1.31 7.38 9.81
C HIS A 64 1.36 8.65 10.66
N ASP A 65 1.50 9.80 10.01
CA ASP A 65 1.42 11.11 10.63
C ASP A 65 0.64 12.04 9.69
N LEU A 66 -0.64 12.24 9.99
CA LEU A 66 -1.53 13.07 9.19
C LEU A 66 -1.12 14.54 9.21
N GLU A 67 -0.61 15.07 10.33
CA GLU A 67 -0.23 16.48 10.44
C GLU A 67 1.03 16.78 9.62
N ARG A 68 2.01 15.86 9.61
CA ARG A 68 3.21 15.97 8.77
C ARG A 68 2.99 15.50 7.33
N GLY A 69 1.88 14.82 7.07
CA GLY A 69 1.58 14.19 5.79
C GLY A 69 2.45 12.97 5.50
N GLU A 70 2.99 12.28 6.51
CA GLU A 70 3.76 11.05 6.31
C GLU A 70 2.82 9.86 6.13
N CYS A 71 2.96 9.18 4.99
CA CYS A 71 2.06 8.13 4.56
C CYS A 71 2.79 7.00 3.85
N VAL A 72 2.13 5.84 3.82
CA VAL A 72 2.52 4.71 2.97
C VAL A 72 1.36 4.39 2.05
N MET A 73 1.60 4.32 0.75
CA MET A 73 0.65 3.73 -0.19
C MET A 73 1.00 2.27 -0.44
N GLN A 74 0.03 1.38 -0.21
CA GLN A 74 0.13 -0.04 -0.52
C GLN A 74 -0.55 -0.30 -1.86
N ILE A 75 0.24 -0.73 -2.84
CA ILE A 75 -0.20 -0.98 -4.21
C ILE A 75 -0.09 -2.48 -4.48
N PRO A 76 -1.20 -3.18 -4.75
CA PRO A 76 -1.15 -4.58 -5.12
C PRO A 76 -0.53 -4.76 -6.51
N PHE A 77 0.25 -5.82 -6.66
CA PHE A 77 0.70 -6.30 -7.97
C PHE A 77 0.49 -7.81 -8.08
N PHE A 78 0.40 -8.29 -9.32
CA PHE A 78 -0.09 -9.64 -9.61
C PHE A 78 0.92 -10.44 -10.44
N PRO A 79 1.76 -11.28 -9.81
CA PRO A 79 2.57 -12.26 -10.53
C PRO A 79 1.72 -13.39 -11.16
N PRO A 80 2.14 -13.94 -12.33
CA PRO A 80 3.35 -13.59 -13.08
C PRO A 80 3.17 -12.39 -14.04
N GLN A 81 1.99 -11.78 -14.09
CA GLN A 81 1.69 -10.69 -15.04
C GLN A 81 2.48 -9.42 -14.73
N GLN A 82 2.82 -9.22 -13.46
CA GLN A 82 3.60 -8.10 -12.96
C GLN A 82 4.69 -8.59 -12.01
N SER A 83 5.73 -7.78 -11.89
CA SER A 83 6.88 -7.98 -11.02
C SER A 83 7.20 -6.68 -10.28
N GLU A 84 8.02 -6.78 -9.23
CA GLU A 84 8.48 -5.60 -8.49
C GLU A 84 9.24 -4.60 -9.39
N ALA A 85 9.92 -5.09 -10.43
CA ALA A 85 10.67 -4.26 -11.36
C ALA A 85 9.79 -3.31 -12.19
N ASP A 86 8.50 -3.62 -12.34
CA ASP A 86 7.54 -2.77 -13.06
C ASP A 86 7.19 -1.50 -12.27
N PHE A 87 7.46 -1.50 -10.95
CA PHE A 87 7.13 -0.41 -10.03
C PHE A 87 8.35 0.47 -9.73
N THR A 88 8.89 1.07 -10.79
CA THR A 88 9.96 2.06 -10.67
C THR A 88 9.51 3.27 -9.84
N PRO A 89 10.42 4.08 -9.28
CA PRO A 89 10.05 5.28 -8.54
C PRO A 89 9.12 6.23 -9.31
N ALA A 90 9.33 6.40 -10.62
CA ALA A 90 8.49 7.24 -11.47
C ALA A 90 7.06 6.68 -11.62
N VAL A 91 6.92 5.35 -11.75
CA VAL A 91 5.62 4.68 -11.79
C VAL A 91 4.91 4.81 -10.45
N CYS A 92 5.62 4.57 -9.34
CA CYS A 92 5.09 4.72 -7.99
C CYS A 92 4.62 6.16 -7.71
N GLU A 93 5.39 7.16 -8.14
CA GLU A 93 4.99 8.57 -8.02
C GLU A 93 3.71 8.86 -8.82
N ALA A 94 3.59 8.37 -10.05
CA ALA A 94 2.40 8.54 -10.87
C ALA A 94 1.16 7.90 -10.21
N LEU A 95 1.31 6.69 -9.65
CA LEU A 95 0.23 5.99 -8.95
C LEU A 95 -0.19 6.71 -7.66
N VAL A 96 0.76 7.23 -6.89
CA VAL A 96 0.46 8.06 -5.71
C VAL A 96 -0.29 9.32 -6.13
N ARG A 97 0.13 9.99 -7.20
CA ARG A 97 -0.59 11.18 -7.72
C ARG A 97 -2.02 10.84 -8.13
N ALA A 98 -2.21 9.77 -8.89
CA ALA A 98 -3.54 9.29 -9.31
C ALA A 98 -4.44 8.93 -8.12
N ALA A 99 -3.86 8.48 -7.01
CA ALA A 99 -4.60 8.17 -5.79
C ALA A 99 -5.12 9.44 -5.08
N LEU A 100 -4.37 10.54 -5.19
CA LEU A 100 -4.63 11.80 -4.51
C LEU A 100 -5.47 12.77 -5.37
N THR A 101 -5.48 12.60 -6.69
CA THR A 101 -6.28 13.41 -7.61
C THR A 101 -7.66 12.81 -7.81
N TRP A 102 -8.64 13.25 -7.01
CA TRP A 102 -10.05 13.07 -7.36
C TRP A 102 -10.45 14.17 -8.37
N GLY A 103 -10.37 13.85 -9.66
CA GLY A 103 -10.86 14.68 -10.76
C GLY A 103 -12.30 14.36 -11.12
N GLY A 104 -13.25 14.72 -10.25
CA GLY A 104 -14.67 14.66 -10.58
C GLY A 104 -15.09 15.86 -11.43
N GLU A 105 -14.98 15.76 -12.76
CA GLU A 105 -16.08 16.23 -13.63
C GLU A 105 -17.05 15.06 -13.84
N GLY A 106 -17.71 14.65 -12.76
CA GLY A 106 -18.93 13.85 -12.82
C GLY A 106 -20.12 14.79 -12.67
N PRO A 107 -21.26 14.56 -13.36
CA PRO A 107 -22.39 15.47 -13.30
C PRO A 107 -22.81 15.69 -11.85
N ALA A 108 -23.13 16.95 -11.52
CA ALA A 108 -23.66 17.34 -10.24
C ALA A 108 -24.75 16.34 -9.83
N ARG A 109 -24.62 15.77 -8.64
CA ARG A 109 -25.67 14.95 -8.04
C ARG A 109 -26.89 15.85 -7.86
N GLU A 110 -27.96 15.53 -8.57
CA GLU A 110 -29.32 16.05 -8.34
C GLU A 110 -29.87 15.61 -6.98
#